data_AF-A0A9R1B360-F1
#
_entry.id   AF-A0A9R1B360-F1
#
_cell.length_a   1.000
_cell.length_b   1.000
_cell.length_c   1.000
_cell.angle_alpha   90.00
_cell.angle_beta   90.00
_cell.angle_gamma   90.00
#
_symmetry.space_group_name_H-M   'P 1'
#
loop_
_entity.id
_entity.type
_entity.pdbx_description
1 polymer ?
#
loop_
_entity_poly.entity_id
_entity_poly.type
_entity_poly.pdbx_seq_one_letter_code
_entity_poly.pdbx_strand_id
1 'polypeptide(L)'
;MQNDLEEFFSMVNFTNPGVLGDAAYFRRYYEAPIIRGREPTATAEEKKLGSERSGQLSAKVNQFILRRTNALLSNHLPPKIVEVVCCKLTPLQMTLYNHFIHSKNVKRLISEEAKSSKVLAYITALKKLCNHPKVNNFSLMFRPTIYLFQ
;
A
#
# COMPACT_ATOMS: atom_id res chain seq x y z
N MET A 1 -11.09 -7.72 1.10
CA MET A 1 -10.94 -7.67 2.56
C MET A 1 -9.62 -7.00 2.83
N GLN A 2 -9.65 -5.88 3.54
CA GLN A 2 -8.50 -4.99 3.77
C GLN A 2 -7.29 -5.74 4.31
N ASN A 3 -6.09 -5.21 4.05
CA ASN A 3 -4.84 -5.74 4.59
C ASN A 3 -4.75 -5.61 6.12
N ASP A 4 -5.76 -4.99 6.74
CA ASP A 4 -5.91 -4.79 8.16
C ASP A 4 -6.90 -5.81 8.76
N LEU A 5 -6.38 -6.68 9.63
CA LEU A 5 -7.18 -7.72 10.28
C LEU A 5 -8.02 -7.18 11.44
N GLU A 6 -7.66 -6.03 12.01
CA GLU A 6 -8.41 -5.39 13.10
C GLU A 6 -9.68 -4.72 12.57
N GLU A 7 -9.59 -4.06 11.41
CA GLU A 7 -10.76 -3.54 10.70
C GLU A 7 -11.70 -4.69 10.30
N PHE A 8 -11.13 -5.78 9.79
CA PHE A 8 -11.88 -6.98 9.44
C PHE A 8 -12.60 -7.60 10.65
N PHE A 9 -11.92 -7.73 11.80
CA PHE A 9 -12.54 -8.19 13.05
C PHE A 9 -13.71 -7.29 13.45
N SER A 10 -13.53 -5.97 13.36
CA SER A 10 -14.57 -5.00 13.71
C SER A 10 -15.82 -5.19 12.85
N MET A 11 -15.66 -5.38 11.54
CA MET A 11 -16.78 -5.68 10.63
C MET A 11 -17.47 -7.01 10.95
N VAL A 12 -16.69 -8.06 11.21
CA VAL A 12 -17.23 -9.39 11.52
C VAL A 12 -17.96 -9.37 12.86
N ASN A 13 -17.38 -8.74 13.89
CA ASN A 13 -17.99 -8.66 15.21
C ASN A 13 -19.24 -7.76 15.23
N PHE A 14 -19.32 -6.75 14.37
CA PHE A 14 -20.52 -5.95 14.19
C PHE A 14 -21.68 -6.77 13.58
N THR A 15 -21.39 -7.60 12.57
CA THR A 15 -22.42 -8.38 11.86
C THR A 15 -22.77 -9.70 12.55
N ASN A 16 -21.78 -10.34 13.17
CA ASN A 16 -21.89 -11.64 13.84
C ASN A 16 -21.10 -11.60 15.17
N PRO A 17 -21.64 -10.94 16.21
CA PRO A 17 -20.93 -10.78 17.49
C PRO A 17 -20.48 -12.10 18.09
N GLY A 18 -19.25 -12.14 18.60
CA GLY A 18 -18.69 -13.31 19.30
C GLY A 18 -18.23 -14.47 18.41
N VAL A 19 -18.49 -14.45 17.10
CA VAL A 19 -18.09 -15.55 16.19
C VAL A 19 -16.57 -15.75 16.14
N LEU A 20 -15.78 -14.69 16.34
CA LEU A 20 -14.31 -14.74 16.38
C LEU A 20 -13.73 -14.68 17.80
N GLY A 21 -14.57 -14.77 18.84
CA GLY A 21 -14.19 -14.49 20.22
C GLY A 21 -14.08 -12.99 20.50
N ASP A 22 -13.49 -12.64 21.65
CA ASP A 22 -13.18 -11.26 21.98
C ASP A 22 -11.96 -10.74 21.18
N ALA A 23 -11.76 -9.43 21.21
CA ALA A 23 -10.68 -8.77 20.47
C ALA A 23 -9.28 -9.23 20.90
N ALA A 24 -9.08 -9.54 22.19
CA ALA A 24 -7.79 -9.97 22.71
C ALA A 24 -7.43 -11.39 22.22
N TYR A 25 -8.42 -12.29 22.24
CA TYR A 25 -8.31 -13.61 21.66
C TYR A 25 -8.04 -13.54 20.16
N PHE A 26 -8.81 -12.74 19.41
CA PHE A 26 -8.62 -12.59 17.97
C PHE A 26 -7.20 -12.11 17.64
N ARG A 27 -6.71 -11.08 18.35
CA ARG A 27 -5.37 -10.54 18.15
C ARG A 27 -4.28 -11.57 18.40
N ARG A 28 -4.37 -12.32 19.50
CA ARG A 28 -3.37 -13.33 19.88
C ARG A 28 -3.41 -14.56 18.99
N TYR A 29 -4.60 -15.02 18.61
CA TYR A 29 -4.81 -16.31 17.96
C TYR A 29 -4.75 -16.22 16.43
N TYR A 30 -5.28 -15.15 15.84
CA TYR A 30 -5.31 -14.95 14.39
C TYR A 30 -4.33 -13.87 13.95
N GLU A 31 -4.50 -12.63 14.42
CA GLU A 31 -3.79 -11.48 13.87
C GLU A 31 -2.27 -11.58 14.01
N ALA A 32 -1.75 -11.73 15.22
CA ALA A 32 -0.31 -11.71 15.47
C ALA A 32 0.45 -12.86 14.76
N PRO A 33 -0.04 -14.11 14.74
CA PRO A 33 0.57 -15.16 13.93
C PRO A 33 0.51 -14.90 12.42
N ILE A 34 -0.61 -14.37 11.91
CA ILE A 34 -0.76 -14.07 10.47
C ILE A 34 0.18 -12.94 10.06
N ILE A 35 0.28 -11.86 10.84
CA ILE A 35 1.19 -10.75 10.56
C ILE A 35 2.63 -11.22 10.61
N ARG A 36 3.04 -11.94 11.68
CA ARG A 36 4.40 -12.49 11.77
C ARG A 36 4.74 -13.41 10.60
N GLY A 37 3.84 -14.29 10.19
CA GLY A 37 4.06 -15.18 9.04
C GLY A 37 4.19 -14.46 7.69
N ARG A 38 3.78 -13.19 7.59
CA ARG A 38 3.94 -12.36 6.37
C ARG A 38 5.27 -11.63 6.31
N GLU A 39 5.99 -11.53 7.43
CA GLU A 39 7.28 -10.83 7.46
C GLU A 39 8.31 -11.56 6.59
N PRO A 40 9.11 -10.83 5.78
CA PRO A 40 10.15 -11.43 4.95
C PRO A 40 11.15 -12.27 5.77
N THR A 41 11.44 -11.81 6.98
CA THR A 41 12.38 -12.43 7.94
C THR A 41 11.77 -13.55 8.77
N ALA A 42 10.49 -13.90 8.56
CA ALA A 42 9.82 -14.94 9.33
C ALA A 42 10.42 -16.32 9.09
N THR A 43 10.52 -17.10 10.17
CA THR A 43 10.96 -18.49 10.13
C THR A 43 9.96 -19.38 9.37
N ALA A 44 10.38 -20.57 8.97
CA ALA A 44 9.49 -21.53 8.30
C ALA A 44 8.26 -21.90 9.17
N GLU A 45 8.47 -22.05 10.48
CA GLU A 45 7.40 -22.34 11.44
C GLU A 45 6.40 -21.18 11.57
N GLU A 46 6.88 -19.94 11.62
CA GLU A 46 6.00 -18.76 11.69
C GLU A 46 5.18 -18.59 10.40
N LYS A 47 5.79 -18.84 9.23
CA LYS A 47 5.09 -18.83 7.94
C LYS A 47 4.00 -19.90 7.89
N LYS A 48 4.32 -21.11 8.35
CA LYS A 48 3.37 -22.22 8.42
C LYS A 48 2.21 -21.89 9.36
N LEU A 49 2.49 -21.45 10.59
CA LEU A 49 1.47 -21.08 11.56
C LEU A 49 0.59 -19.92 11.05
N GLY A 50 1.19 -18.90 10.45
CA GLY A 50 0.46 -17.78 9.85
C GLY A 50 -0.49 -18.24 8.74
N SER A 51 -0.03 -19.14 7.87
CA SER A 51 -0.86 -19.74 6.81
C SER A 51 -2.02 -20.55 7.38
N GLU A 52 -1.76 -21.40 8.39
CA GLU A 52 -2.79 -22.20 9.06
C GLU A 52 -3.86 -21.32 9.72
N ARG A 53 -3.46 -20.29 10.47
CA ARG A 53 -4.39 -19.34 11.10
C ARG A 53 -5.19 -18.54 10.07
N SER A 54 -4.55 -18.12 8.98
CA SER A 54 -5.23 -17.45 7.86
C SER A 54 -6.28 -18.36 7.21
N GLY A 55 -5.94 -19.63 6.98
CA GLY A 55 -6.85 -20.63 6.43
C GLY A 55 -8.05 -20.90 7.34
N GLN A 56 -7.80 -21.09 8.64
CA GLN A 56 -8.85 -21.28 9.65
C GLN A 56 -9.80 -20.08 9.74
N LEU A 57 -9.24 -18.86 9.77
CA LEU A 57 -10.04 -17.64 9.82
C LEU A 57 -10.92 -17.52 8.57
N SER A 58 -10.34 -17.73 7.39
CA SER A 58 -11.05 -17.70 6.12
C SER A 58 -12.20 -18.73 6.10
N ALA A 59 -11.93 -19.98 6.49
CA ALA A 59 -12.94 -21.03 6.54
C ALA A 59 -14.11 -20.68 7.46
N LYS A 60 -13.82 -20.12 8.65
CA LYS A 60 -14.84 -19.71 9.62
C LYS A 60 -15.71 -18.58 9.08
N VAL A 61 -15.08 -17.56 8.49
CA VAL A 61 -15.79 -16.38 8.01
C VAL A 61 -16.57 -16.65 6.71
N ASN A 62 -16.08 -17.54 5.85
CA ASN A 62 -16.78 -17.92 4.62
C ASN A 62 -18.12 -18.64 4.86
N GLN A 63 -18.43 -19.05 6.10
CA GLN A 63 -19.74 -19.62 6.44
C GLN A 63 -20.87 -18.59 6.36
N PHE A 64 -20.54 -17.30 6.49
CA PHE A 64 -21.53 -16.21 6.50
C PHE A 64 -21.17 -15.04 5.57
N ILE A 65 -20.07 -15.13 4.82
CA ILE A 65 -19.71 -14.14 3.79
C ILE A 65 -20.00 -14.70 2.40
N LEU A 66 -20.94 -14.06 1.71
CA LEU A 66 -21.17 -14.30 0.29
C LEU A 66 -20.22 -13.44 -0.54
N ARG A 67 -19.26 -14.09 -1.21
CA ARG A 67 -18.35 -13.43 -2.16
C ARG A 67 -18.59 -13.93 -3.58
N ARG A 68 -19.11 -13.07 -4.45
CA ARG A 68 -19.23 -13.33 -5.89
C ARG A 68 -18.07 -12.66 -6.63
N THR A 69 -17.38 -13.41 -7.48
CA THR A 69 -16.31 -12.86 -8.32
C THR A 69 -16.84 -12.59 -9.73
N ASN A 70 -16.17 -11.70 -10.45
CA ASN A 70 -16.47 -11.45 -11.87
C ASN A 70 -16.26 -12.68 -12.77
N ALA A 71 -15.71 -13.78 -12.24
CA ALA A 71 -15.67 -15.06 -12.94
C ALA A 71 -17.08 -15.60 -13.25
N LEU A 72 -18.12 -15.18 -12.51
CA LEU A 72 -19.50 -15.53 -12.86
C LEU A 72 -19.98 -14.85 -14.15
N LEU A 73 -19.35 -13.74 -14.54
CA LEU A 73 -19.70 -12.97 -15.74
C LEU A 73 -18.82 -13.31 -16.95
N SER A 74 -17.74 -14.09 -16.78
CA SER A 74 -16.81 -14.39 -17.87
C SER A 74 -17.43 -15.21 -18.99
N ASN A 75 -18.54 -15.91 -18.73
CA ASN A 75 -19.28 -16.66 -19.75
C ASN A 75 -20.28 -15.79 -20.54
N HIS A 76 -20.52 -14.56 -20.09
CA HIS A 76 -21.50 -13.63 -20.68
C HIS A 76 -20.86 -12.34 -21.20
N LEU A 77 -19.56 -12.14 -20.99
CA LEU A 77 -18.82 -10.96 -21.40
C LEU A 77 -17.61 -11.37 -22.26
N PRO A 78 -17.21 -10.52 -23.22
CA PRO A 78 -15.92 -10.69 -23.90
C PRO A 78 -14.76 -10.81 -22.90
N PRO A 79 -13.68 -11.53 -23.26
CA PRO A 79 -12.53 -11.71 -22.38
C PRO A 79 -11.91 -10.36 -22.01
N LYS A 80 -11.65 -10.16 -20.71
CA LYS A 80 -10.92 -8.98 -20.24
C LYS A 80 -9.45 -9.12 -20.60
N ILE A 81 -8.99 -8.29 -21.53
CA ILE A 81 -7.57 -8.16 -21.87
C ILE A 81 -6.93 -7.14 -20.90
N VAL A 82 -5.85 -7.52 -20.23
CA VAL A 82 -5.07 -6.64 -19.35
C VAL A 82 -3.65 -6.58 -19.89
N GLU A 83 -3.25 -5.41 -20.38
CA GLU A 83 -1.90 -5.17 -20.87
C GLU A 83 -1.17 -4.20 -19.93
N VAL A 84 0.07 -4.55 -19.59
CA VAL A 84 0.97 -3.69 -18.82
C VAL A 84 1.97 -3.10 -19.79
N VAL A 85 1.80 -1.82 -20.13
CA VAL A 85 2.69 -1.10 -21.03
C VAL A 85 3.74 -0.34 -20.21
N CYS A 86 5.00 -0.77 -20.32
CA CYS A 86 6.13 -0.12 -19.65
C CYS A 86 6.67 1.04 -20.50
N CYS A 87 6.26 2.26 -20.18
CA CYS A 87 6.75 3.47 -20.84
C CYS A 87 8.05 3.99 -20.20
N LYS A 88 9.07 4.25 -21.03
CA LYS A 88 10.30 4.91 -20.57
C LYS A 88 10.03 6.40 -20.31
N LEU A 89 10.69 6.96 -19.29
CA LEU A 89 10.67 8.41 -19.06
C LEU A 89 11.34 9.14 -20.23
N THR A 90 10.78 10.29 -20.61
CA THR A 90 11.42 11.19 -21.58
C THR A 90 12.72 11.75 -20.99
N PRO A 91 13.67 12.24 -21.83
CA PRO A 91 14.91 12.84 -21.33
C PRO A 91 14.66 13.95 -20.30
N LEU A 92 13.67 14.83 -20.54
CA LEU A 92 13.30 15.89 -19.60
C LEU A 92 12.77 15.33 -18.27
N GLN A 93 11.87 14.33 -18.30
CA GLN A 93 11.36 13.70 -17.08
C GLN A 93 12.48 13.03 -16.29
N MET A 94 13.42 12.36 -16.97
CA MET A 94 14.57 11.72 -16.33
C MET A 94 15.46 12.74 -15.63
N THR A 95 15.76 13.88 -16.27
CA THR A 95 16.54 14.97 -15.67
C THR A 95 15.84 15.53 -14.43
N LEU A 96 14.55 15.83 -14.53
CA LEU A 96 13.77 16.37 -13.41
C LEU A 96 13.64 15.36 -12.26
N TYR A 97 13.47 14.07 -12.59
CA TYR A 97 13.38 12.98 -11.63
C TYR A 97 14.69 12.86 -10.84
N ASN A 98 15.82 12.79 -11.55
CA ASN A 98 17.14 12.72 -10.94
C ASN A 98 17.43 13.95 -10.08
N HIS A 99 17.11 15.14 -10.55
CA HIS A 99 17.26 16.36 -9.76
C HIS A 99 16.43 16.30 -8.46
N PHE A 100 15.19 15.83 -8.54
CA PHE A 100 14.29 15.73 -7.39
C PHE A 100 14.80 14.75 -6.33
N ILE A 101 15.17 13.52 -6.71
CA ILE A 101 15.60 12.48 -5.76
C ILE A 101 16.94 12.82 -5.09
N HIS A 102 17.81 13.58 -5.76
CA HIS A 102 19.09 14.02 -5.20
C HIS A 102 18.99 15.30 -4.37
N SER A 103 17.82 15.93 -4.30
CA SER A 103 17.61 17.13 -3.50
C SER A 103 17.86 16.88 -2.00
N LYS A 104 18.41 17.88 -1.31
CA LYS A 104 18.72 17.79 0.14
C LYS A 104 17.48 17.40 0.96
N ASN A 105 16.30 17.87 0.56
CA ASN A 105 15.03 17.58 1.21
C ASN A 105 14.61 16.12 1.12
N VAL A 106 14.90 15.45 -0.01
CA VAL A 106 14.61 14.03 -0.21
C VAL A 106 15.68 13.17 0.47
N LYS A 107 16.96 13.52 0.34
CA LYS A 107 18.05 12.82 1.04
C LYS A 107 17.87 12.79 2.56
N ARG A 108 17.48 13.93 3.16
CA ARG A 108 17.18 14.02 4.61
C ARG A 108 15.94 13.22 5.02
N LEU A 109 15.00 13.02 4.10
CA LEU A 109 13.83 12.17 4.36
C LEU A 109 14.19 10.69 4.37
N ILE A 110 15.20 10.29 3.59
CA ILE A 110 15.67 8.91 3.49
C ILE A 110 16.62 8.55 4.65
N SER A 111 17.39 9.51 5.17
CA SER A 111 18.44 9.27 6.18
C SER A 111 17.97 9.17 7.64
N GLU A 112 16.77 8.64 7.89
CA GLU A 112 16.25 8.26 9.22
C GLU A 112 16.44 9.28 10.36
N GLU A 113 15.52 10.26 10.44
CA GLU A 113 15.24 10.95 11.73
C GLU A 113 13.90 11.71 11.76
N ALA A 114 13.17 11.78 10.64
CA ALA A 114 11.89 12.46 10.61
C ALA A 114 10.77 11.47 10.26
N LYS A 115 9.84 11.28 11.20
CA LYS A 115 8.43 10.97 10.90
C LYS A 115 7.87 12.10 10.03
N SER A 116 8.30 12.15 8.77
CA SER A 116 8.08 13.30 7.91
C SER A 116 6.71 13.15 7.26
N SER A 117 5.77 14.01 7.65
CA SER A 117 4.45 14.19 7.03
C SER A 117 4.49 14.49 5.52
N LYS A 118 5.70 14.62 4.93
CA LYS A 118 5.94 14.98 3.54
C LYS A 118 6.26 13.81 2.61
N VAL A 119 6.40 12.57 3.10
CA VAL A 119 6.67 11.38 2.25
C VAL A 119 5.63 11.26 1.14
N LEU A 120 4.34 11.32 1.51
CA LEU A 120 3.23 11.23 0.57
C LEU A 120 3.23 12.38 -0.44
N ALA A 121 3.62 13.59 -0.03
CA ALA A 121 3.73 14.74 -0.92
C ALA A 121 4.83 14.52 -1.98
N TYR A 122 5.95 13.91 -1.61
CA TYR A 122 7.05 13.62 -2.54
C TYR A 122 6.70 12.49 -3.50
N ILE A 123 6.06 11.42 -3.02
CA ILE A 123 5.50 10.37 -3.90
C ILE A 123 4.52 10.98 -4.90
N THR A 124 3.64 11.88 -4.43
CA THR A 124 2.68 12.57 -5.29
C THR A 124 3.36 13.44 -6.34
N ALA A 125 4.41 14.17 -5.97
CA ALA A 125 5.18 15.00 -6.91
C ALA A 125 5.86 14.16 -7.99
N LEU A 126 6.44 13.00 -7.63
CA LEU A 126 7.04 12.06 -8.59
C LEU A 126 5.98 11.43 -9.50
N LYS A 127 4.82 11.02 -8.96
CA LYS A 127 3.70 10.52 -9.79
C LYS A 127 3.25 11.56 -10.82
N LYS A 128 3.13 12.83 -10.42
CA LYS A 128 2.79 13.93 -11.34
C LYS A 128 3.85 14.12 -12.43
N LEU A 129 5.13 14.04 -12.08
CA LEU A 129 6.24 14.14 -13.02
C LEU A 129 6.20 13.02 -14.07
N CYS A 130 5.95 11.77 -13.64
CA CYS A 130 5.83 10.63 -14.54
C CYS A 130 4.62 10.72 -15.47
N ASN A 131 3.52 11.33 -15.03
CA ASN A 131 2.34 11.55 -15.87
C ASN A 131 2.60 12.58 -16.98
N HIS A 132 3.10 13.77 -16.63
CA HIS A 132 3.50 14.79 -17.61
C HIS A 132 4.30 15.93 -16.93
N PRO A 133 5.42 16.42 -17.52
CA PRO A 133 6.31 17.39 -16.86
C PRO A 133 5.66 18.75 -16.56
N LYS A 134 4.64 19.17 -17.32
CA LYS A 134 3.91 20.45 -17.10
C LYS A 134 2.89 20.41 -15.94
N VAL A 135 2.62 19.23 -15.36
CA VAL A 135 1.65 19.10 -14.25
C VAL A 135 2.21 19.66 -12.95
N ASN A 136 3.53 19.85 -12.86
CA ASN A 136 4.19 20.47 -11.72
C ASN A 136 4.44 21.97 -11.97
N ASN A 137 3.69 22.83 -11.28
CA ASN A 137 4.16 24.17 -10.94
C ASN A 137 5.28 24.04 -9.89
N PHE A 138 6.50 23.74 -10.33
CA PHE A 138 7.69 23.63 -9.47
C PHE A 138 8.00 24.91 -8.66
N SER A 139 7.34 26.03 -8.99
CA SER A 139 7.40 27.32 -8.28
C SER A 139 7.06 27.22 -6.78
N LEU A 140 6.17 26.31 -6.37
CA LEU A 140 5.78 26.19 -4.95
C LEU A 140 6.75 25.34 -4.10
N MET A 141 7.63 24.56 -4.74
CA MET A 141 8.58 23.67 -4.04
C MET A 141 10.01 24.20 -4.03
N PHE A 142 10.33 25.09 -4.97
CA PHE A 142 11.61 25.78 -5.07
C PHE A 142 11.34 27.29 -5.02
N ARG A 143 11.24 27.87 -3.82
CA ARG A 143 11.48 29.32 -3.68
C ARG A 143 12.97 29.54 -3.96
N PRO A 144 13.37 30.23 -5.04
CA PRO A 144 14.73 30.69 -5.15
C PRO A 144 14.91 31.80 -4.11
N THR A 145 15.89 31.63 -3.22
CA THR A 145 16.48 32.75 -2.51
C THR A 145 17.15 33.63 -3.56
N ILE A 146 16.40 34.56 -4.15
CA ILE A 146 16.98 35.60 -4.99
C ILE A 146 17.68 36.55 -4.03
N TYR A 147 18.99 36.36 -3.87
CA TYR A 147 19.86 37.44 -3.43
C TYR A 147 19.87 38.47 -4.55
N LEU A 148 19.23 39.62 -4.29
CA LEU A 148 19.46 40.86 -5.01
C LEU A 148 20.92 41.28 -4.75
N PHE A 149 21.71 41.33 -5.81
CA PHE A 149 22.83 42.27 -5.90
C PHE A 149 22.72 42.98 -7.25
N GLN A 150 23.00 44.28 -7.18
CA GLN A 150 22.86 45.34 -8.18
C GLN A 150 23.41 44.99 -9.56
#